data_AF-A0A8S2ZBR2-F1
#
_entry.id   AF-A0A8S2ZBR2-F1
#
_cell.length_a   1.000
_cell.length_b   1.000
_cell.length_c   1.000
_cell.angle_alpha   90.00
_cell.angle_beta   90.00
_cell.angle_gamma   90.00
#
_symmetry.space_group_name_H-M   'P 1'
#
loop_
_entity.id
_entity.type
_entity.pdbx_description
1 polymer ?
#
loop_
_entity_poly.entity_id
_entity_poly.type
_entity_poly.pdbx_seq_one_letter_code
_entity_poly.pdbx_strand_id
1 'polypeptide(L)' 'KLDDIDLVASHGHTVFHEPWNGMTGQIGDGAAIAAETRLLVVNDLRSMDVAYGGQGAPIVPIGEIHLFNEYRLLLNIGGI' A
#
# COMPACT_ATOMS: atom_id res chain seq x y z
N LYS A 1 6.64 22.66 -9.08
CA LYS A 1 7.48 21.48 -8.80
C LYS A 1 7.14 21.04 -7.39
N LEU A 2 7.21 19.74 -7.10
CA LEU A 2 7.23 19.28 -5.71
C LEU A 2 8.66 19.54 -5.24
N ASP A 3 8.86 20.61 -4.49
CA ASP A 3 10.12 20.95 -3.87
C ASP A 3 9.99 20.49 -2.41
N ASP A 4 10.95 19.70 -1.91
CA ASP A 4 10.91 18.92 -0.65
C ASP A 4 9.95 17.71 -0.64
N ILE A 5 10.43 16.56 -1.13
CA ILE A 5 9.75 15.25 -1.00
C ILE A 5 10.48 14.41 0.07
N ASP A 6 9.77 13.99 1.11
CA ASP A 6 10.35 13.16 2.18
C ASP A 6 10.58 11.71 1.72
N LEU A 7 9.60 11.11 1.03
CA LEU A 7 9.66 9.72 0.58
C LEU A 7 8.68 9.43 -0.56
N VAL A 8 8.86 8.28 -1.20
CA VAL A 8 7.89 7.63 -2.08
C VAL A 8 7.30 6.43 -1.35
N ALA A 9 5.98 6.38 -1.21
CA ALA A 9 5.27 5.17 -0.82
C ALA A 9 4.77 4.46 -2.07
N SER A 10 5.28 3.26 -2.34
CA SER A 10 4.89 2.46 -3.50
C SER A 10 4.12 1.21 -3.06
N HIS A 11 2.84 1.17 -3.40
CA HIS A 11 2.05 -0.05 -3.24
C HIS A 11 2.56 -1.19 -4.15
N GLY A 12 3.12 -0.84 -5.31
CA GLY A 12 3.42 -1.79 -6.37
C GLY A 12 2.16 -2.27 -7.11
N HIS A 13 2.36 -3.25 -8.00
CA HIS A 13 1.31 -3.87 -8.80
C HIS A 13 1.02 -5.27 -8.28
N THR A 14 -0.22 -5.52 -7.84
CA THR A 14 -0.62 -6.84 -7.33
C THR A 14 -0.65 -7.87 -8.46
N VAL A 15 0.18 -8.90 -8.35
CA VAL A 15 0.17 -10.06 -9.25
C VAL A 15 -0.63 -11.22 -8.68
N PHE A 16 -0.65 -11.36 -7.35
CA PHE A 16 -1.51 -12.32 -6.65
C PHE A 16 -1.84 -11.84 -5.23
N HIS A 17 -2.97 -12.31 -4.72
CA HIS A 17 -3.45 -11.99 -3.38
C HIS A 17 -4.25 -13.18 -2.83
N GLU A 18 -3.60 -13.98 -2.00
CA GLU A 18 -4.14 -15.23 -1.43
C GLU A 18 -3.91 -15.25 0.09
N PRO A 19 -4.51 -14.31 0.86
CA PRO A 19 -4.25 -14.17 2.30
C PRO A 19 -4.63 -15.43 3.10
N TRP A 20 -5.58 -16.24 2.61
CA TRP A 20 -5.96 -17.54 3.19
C TRP A 20 -4.81 -18.56 3.18
N ASN A 21 -3.89 -18.42 2.23
CA ASN A 21 -2.68 -19.22 2.13
C ASN A 21 -1.47 -18.51 2.78
N GLY A 22 -1.69 -17.36 3.44
CA GLY A 22 -0.64 -16.53 4.03
C GLY A 22 0.26 -15.84 3.00
N MET A 23 -0.27 -15.58 1.79
CA MET A 23 0.54 -15.11 0.66
C MET A 23 -0.07 -13.91 -0.05
N THR A 24 0.78 -12.94 -0.40
CA THR A 24 0.43 -11.85 -1.32
C THR A 24 1.70 -11.38 -2.04
N GLY A 25 1.55 -10.88 -3.27
CA GLY A 25 2.68 -10.39 -4.05
C GLY A 25 2.35 -9.14 -4.82
N GLN A 26 3.13 -8.08 -4.57
CA GLN A 26 3.13 -6.86 -5.37
C GLN A 26 4.50 -6.70 -6.02
N ILE A 27 4.54 -6.53 -7.34
CA ILE A 27 5.78 -6.23 -8.08
C ILE A 27 5.99 -4.71 -8.17
N GLY A 28 7.24 -4.31 -8.40
CA GLY A 28 7.67 -2.91 -8.37
C GLY A 28 8.84 -2.77 -7.41
N ASP A 29 10.05 -2.93 -7.95
CA ASP A 29 11.27 -2.96 -7.16
C ASP A 29 11.51 -1.61 -6.46
N GLY A 30 11.39 -1.60 -5.12
CA GLY A 30 11.59 -0.41 -4.30
C GLY A 30 13.02 0.11 -4.38
N ALA A 31 14.02 -0.76 -4.55
CA ALA A 31 15.41 -0.35 -4.69
C ALA A 31 15.64 0.35 -6.03
N ALA A 32 15.03 -0.14 -7.12
CA ALA A 32 15.07 0.54 -8.41
C ALA A 32 14.40 1.92 -8.35
N ILE A 33 13.23 2.03 -7.70
CA ILE A 33 12.55 3.32 -7.50
C ILE A 33 13.43 4.27 -6.68
N ALA A 34 14.07 3.78 -5.60
CA ALA A 34 14.95 4.58 -4.76
C ALA A 34 16.18 5.08 -5.52
N ALA A 35 16.79 4.22 -6.35
CA ALA A 35 17.95 4.57 -7.16
C ALA A 35 17.62 5.65 -8.21
N GLU A 36 16.47 5.54 -8.87
CA GLU A 36 16.03 6.48 -9.90
C GLU A 36 15.61 7.82 -9.29
N THR A 37 14.80 7.79 -8.22
CA THR A 37 14.23 9.00 -7.61
C THR A 37 15.18 9.69 -6.63
N ARG A 38 16.18 8.96 -6.11
CA ARG A 38 17.06 9.39 -5.01
C ARG A 38 16.31 9.75 -3.73
N LEU A 39 15.14 9.14 -3.53
CA LEU A 39 14.28 9.33 -2.36
C LEU A 39 14.24 8.06 -1.52
N LEU A 40 13.89 8.22 -0.24
CA LEU A 40 13.49 7.09 0.58
C LEU A 40 12.26 6.42 -0.06
N VAL A 41 12.24 5.10 -0.12
CA VAL A 41 11.10 4.34 -0.65
C VAL A 41 10.57 3.41 0.42
N VAL A 42 9.26 3.50 0.67
CA VAL A 42 8.50 2.54 1.48
C VAL A 42 7.66 1.71 0.52
N ASN A 43 7.83 0.39 0.52
CA ASN A 43 7.10 -0.55 -0.32
C ASN A 43 6.63 -1.77 0.49
N ASP A 44 6.02 -2.74 -0.19
CA ASP A 44 5.52 -3.99 0.39
C ASP A 44 4.53 -3.78 1.55
N LEU A 45 3.48 -3.00 1.27
CA LEU A 45 2.55 -2.50 2.28
C LEU A 45 1.58 -3.56 2.83
N ARG A 46 1.56 -4.78 2.26
CA ARG A 46 0.58 -5.83 2.60
C ARG A 46 1.17 -7.03 3.30
N SER A 47 2.40 -7.41 2.97
CA SER A 47 2.96 -8.70 3.37
C SER A 47 3.04 -8.87 4.87
N MET A 48 3.31 -7.79 5.61
CA MET A 48 3.37 -7.84 7.08
C MET A 48 2.00 -8.19 7.70
N ASP A 49 0.91 -7.58 7.24
CA ASP A 49 -0.43 -7.89 7.75
C ASP A 49 -0.82 -9.35 7.46
N VAL A 50 -0.56 -9.81 6.22
CA VAL A 50 -0.79 -11.21 5.84
C VAL A 50 0.06 -12.19 6.66
N ALA A 51 1.32 -11.86 6.95
CA ALA A 51 2.19 -12.68 7.78
C ALA A 51 1.69 -12.82 9.23
N TYR A 52 0.95 -11.83 9.73
CA TYR A 52 0.27 -11.88 11.03
C TYR A 52 -1.14 -12.50 10.97
N GLY A 53 -1.54 -13.08 9.83
CA GLY A 53 -2.86 -13.71 9.63
C GLY A 53 -3.97 -12.73 9.24
N GLY A 54 -3.63 -11.47 8.96
CA GLY A 54 -4.54 -10.49 8.40
C GLY A 54 -4.83 -10.73 6.91
N GLN A 55 -5.66 -9.87 6.33
CA GLN A 55 -6.06 -9.98 4.93
C GLN A 55 -5.10 -9.25 3.98
N GLY A 56 -4.24 -8.36 4.47
CA GLY A 56 -3.44 -7.44 3.66
C GLY A 56 -4.27 -6.40 2.90
N ALA A 57 -5.56 -6.30 3.20
CA ALA A 57 -6.52 -5.45 2.49
C ALA A 57 -7.81 -5.26 3.31
N PRO A 58 -8.53 -4.14 3.13
CA PRO A 58 -8.06 -2.88 2.53
C PRO A 58 -7.11 -2.13 3.49
N ILE A 59 -6.10 -1.42 2.96
CA ILE A 59 -5.13 -0.63 3.76
C ILE A 59 -5.65 0.79 4.04
N VAL A 60 -6.50 1.28 3.14
CA VAL A 60 -7.06 2.65 3.12
C VAL A 60 -7.81 3.07 4.40
N PRO A 61 -8.52 2.20 5.15
CA PRO A 61 -9.32 2.62 6.31
C PRO A 61 -8.58 3.39 7.40
N ILE A 62 -7.28 3.13 7.62
CA ILE A 62 -6.50 3.91 8.59
C ILE A 62 -6.42 5.38 8.17
N GLY A 63 -6.13 5.63 6.89
CA GLY A 63 -6.10 6.99 6.35
C GLY A 63 -7.49 7.64 6.40
N GLU A 64 -8.54 6.88 6.10
CA GLU A 64 -9.92 7.37 6.12
C GLU A 64 -10.37 7.84 7.51
N ILE A 65 -10.01 7.11 8.57
CA ILE A 65 -10.30 7.52 9.95
C ILE A 65 -9.61 8.86 10.28
N HIS A 66 -8.44 9.14 9.72
CA HIS A 66 -7.72 10.38 9.97
C HIS A 66 -8.15 11.54 9.07
N LEU A 67 -8.52 11.27 7.82
CA LEU A 67 -8.78 12.28 6.80
C LEU A 67 -10.27 12.58 6.59
N PHE A 68 -11.16 11.62 6.87
CA PHE A 68 -12.57 11.64 6.48
C PHE A 68 -13.51 11.15 7.60
N ASN A 69 -13.18 11.48 8.86
CA ASN A 69 -13.90 10.99 10.05
C ASN A 69 -15.36 11.45 10.16
N GLU A 70 -15.77 12.45 9.38
CA GLU A 70 -17.15 12.94 9.33
C GLU A 70 -18.08 12.01 8.54
N TYR A 71 -17.53 11.12 7.71
CA TYR A 71 -18.29 10.20 6.89
C TYR A 71 -18.43 8.83 7.58
N ARG A 72 -19.66 8.31 7.63
CA ARG A 72 -19.94 7.00 8.22
C ARG A 72 -19.63 5.82 7.30
N LEU A 73 -19.57 6.07 6.00
CA LEU A 73 -19.32 5.06 4.97
C LEU A 73 -18.56 5.71 3.83
N LEU A 74 -17.48 5.05 3.43
CA LEU A 74 -16.65 5.39 2.30
C LEU A 74 -16.65 4.18 1.36
N LEU A 75 -16.95 4.42 0.09
CA LEU A 75 -17.06 3.37 -0.92
C LEU A 75 -16.01 3.60 -1.99
N ASN A 76 -15.07 2.66 -2.09
CA ASN A 76 -14.16 2.57 -3.22
C ASN A 76 -14.77 1.70 -4.32
N ILE A 77 -15.05 2.28 -5.49
CA ILE A 77 -15.51 1.53 -6.68
C ILE A 77 -14.31 1.33 -7.60
N GLY A 78 -13.61 0.21 -7.38
CA GLY A 78 -12.44 -0.20 -8.15
C GLY A 78 -12.74 -1.37 -9.09
N GLY A 79 -11.74 -2.22 -9.31
CA GLY A 79 -11.89 -3.45 -10.11
C GLY A 79 -12.35 -4.69 -9.32
N ILE A 80 -12.57 -4.57 -8.01
CA ILE A 80 -13.11 -5.62 -7.13
C ILE A 80 -14.61 -5.39 -6.95
#